data_AF-F2RLL9-F1
#
_entry.id   AF-F2RLL9-F1
#
_cell.length_a   1.000
_cell.length_b   1.000
_cell.length_c   1.000
_cell.angle_alpha   90.00
_cell.angle_beta   90.00
_cell.angle_gamma   90.00
#
_symmetry.space_group_name_H-M   'P 1'
#
loop_
_entity.id
_entity.type
_entity.pdbx_description
1 polymer ?
#
loop_
_entity_poly.entity_id
_entity_poly.type
_entity_poly.pdbx_seq_one_letter_code
_entity_poly.pdbx_strand_id
1 'polypeptide(L)'
;MSSRYDVLVLGGAGVDTIVYVPELPLPYADSYMIRPGIETRAGQTGDFVALGLSALGLRTHHLDMIGDDPAGDLVRAFHRDRGIGLTEVPLPGGTRRAVNLVSPDGRRLSLYDDSRSQESDRLPEDLVRSLAAVSRHAHVSITHPCAFALPQLREAGLSISTDLHDWDGENPYHEPFAHGADIVFVSATALAEPERTMRRILERGRAEVVIATAGAEGASVLTADGLVHVPAVTPRAPVVDSNGAGDAFAAGFLFGRLTGEDLDRCALTGAVAGAYACTVPATASDAIDRAGLVEAAAAALTADADGARVRRVTDRAPSAHLGAGRIIRRGRPRSGRTGTSRPCTS
;
A
#
# COMPACT_ATOMS: atom_id res chain seq x y z
N MET A 1 8.66 22.04 -19.53
CA MET A 1 9.93 21.86 -18.78
C MET A 1 10.06 20.39 -18.46
N SER A 2 11.21 19.76 -18.67
CA SER A 2 11.41 18.36 -18.24
C SER A 2 11.38 18.31 -16.71
N SER A 3 10.66 17.37 -16.11
CA SER A 3 10.59 17.23 -14.66
C SER A 3 11.98 16.95 -14.09
N ARG A 4 12.27 17.43 -12.89
CA ARG A 4 13.50 17.11 -12.15
C ARG A 4 13.45 15.69 -11.59
N TYR A 5 12.28 15.30 -11.08
CA TYR A 5 12.05 13.99 -10.49
C TYR A 5 11.02 13.20 -11.30
N ASP A 6 11.19 11.88 -11.30
CA ASP A 6 10.21 10.96 -11.84
C ASP A 6 9.15 10.66 -10.77
N VAL A 7 9.56 10.49 -9.50
CA VAL A 7 8.65 10.26 -8.38
C VAL A 7 9.03 11.12 -7.17
N LEU A 8 8.03 11.80 -6.62
CA LEU A 8 8.06 12.40 -5.29
C LEU A 8 7.38 11.44 -4.31
N VAL A 9 8.10 10.93 -3.32
CA VAL A 9 7.52 10.14 -2.22
C VAL A 9 7.20 11.08 -1.07
N LEU A 10 6.00 10.98 -0.49
CA LEU A 10 5.57 11.80 0.65
C LEU A 10 5.22 10.91 1.84
N GLY A 11 5.86 11.18 2.98
CA GLY A 11 5.59 10.47 4.23
C GLY A 11 6.23 9.09 4.30
N GLY A 12 6.15 8.46 5.46
CA GLY A 12 6.58 7.08 5.64
C GLY A 12 8.09 6.91 5.82
N ALA A 13 8.80 7.94 6.25
CA ALA A 13 10.15 7.87 6.75
C ALA A 13 10.17 7.60 8.27
N GLY A 14 11.03 6.69 8.70
CA GLY A 14 11.18 6.39 10.12
C GLY A 14 12.11 5.24 10.42
N VAL A 15 12.07 4.76 11.66
CA VAL A 15 12.91 3.66 12.13
C VAL A 15 12.10 2.49 12.66
N ASP A 16 12.48 1.29 12.27
CA ASP A 16 11.92 0.07 12.79
C ASP A 16 12.94 -0.61 13.70
N THR A 17 12.45 -1.11 14.84
CA THR A 17 13.20 -2.00 15.72
C THR A 17 12.63 -3.40 15.61
N ILE A 18 13.43 -4.34 15.11
CA ILE A 18 13.04 -5.71 14.82
C ILE A 18 13.48 -6.57 16.01
N VAL A 19 12.53 -7.34 16.54
CA VAL A 19 12.73 -8.24 17.68
C VAL A 19 12.22 -9.62 17.28
N TYR A 20 13.12 -10.60 17.16
CA TYR A 20 12.75 -11.99 16.88
C TYR A 20 12.27 -12.67 18.16
N VAL A 21 10.97 -12.93 18.24
CA VAL A 21 10.31 -13.54 19.41
C VAL A 21 10.10 -15.04 19.18
N PRO A 22 10.02 -15.86 20.25
CA PRO A 22 9.85 -17.30 20.10
C PRO A 22 8.47 -17.69 19.53
N GLU A 23 7.43 -16.90 19.80
CA GLU A 23 6.06 -17.13 19.35
C GLU A 23 5.22 -15.85 19.42
N LEU A 24 4.06 -15.86 18.75
CA LEU A 24 3.04 -14.83 18.84
C LEU A 24 1.64 -15.46 19.10
N PRO A 25 0.87 -14.97 20.08
CA PRO A 25 1.17 -13.86 21.00
C PRO A 25 2.30 -14.23 21.97
N LEU A 26 3.12 -13.24 22.33
CA LEU A 26 4.23 -13.44 23.27
C LEU A 26 3.66 -13.67 24.68
N PRO A 27 3.93 -14.81 25.34
CA PRO A 27 3.43 -15.07 26.68
C PRO A 27 3.97 -14.06 27.71
N TYR A 28 3.28 -13.93 28.84
CA TYR A 28 3.82 -13.16 29.94
C TYR A 28 5.03 -13.87 30.56
N ALA A 29 6.16 -13.15 30.66
CA ALA A 29 7.32 -13.54 31.44
C ALA A 29 8.06 -12.28 31.92
N ASP A 30 8.80 -12.40 33.04
CA ASP A 30 9.57 -11.27 33.59
C ASP A 30 10.72 -10.84 32.66
N SER A 31 11.25 -11.75 31.84
CA SER A 31 12.29 -11.45 30.87
C SER A 31 12.33 -12.47 29.72
N TYR A 32 12.73 -11.98 28.55
CA TYR A 32 13.07 -12.80 27.39
C TYR A 32 14.51 -12.50 26.96
N MET A 33 15.28 -13.56 26.72
CA MET A 33 16.61 -13.45 26.11
C MET A 33 16.47 -13.62 24.59
N ILE A 34 16.48 -12.51 23.86
CA ILE A 34 16.27 -12.49 22.41
C ILE A 34 17.55 -12.88 21.67
N ARG A 35 17.44 -13.83 20.74
CA ARG A 35 18.47 -14.23 19.78
C ARG A 35 17.84 -14.33 18.38
N PRO A 36 18.50 -13.89 17.30
CA PRO A 36 19.90 -13.47 17.22
C PRO A 36 20.21 -12.08 17.80
N GLY A 37 19.19 -11.24 18.03
CA GLY A 37 19.35 -9.92 18.65
C GLY A 37 18.14 -9.03 18.44
N ILE A 38 18.28 -7.77 18.87
CA ILE A 38 17.34 -6.68 18.59
C ILE A 38 18.08 -5.71 17.66
N GLU A 39 17.49 -5.44 16.50
CA GLU A 39 18.12 -4.61 15.47
C GLU A 39 17.25 -3.43 15.13
N THR A 40 17.82 -2.23 15.14
CA THR A 40 17.14 -1.00 14.74
C THR A 40 17.73 -0.51 13.43
N ARG A 41 16.86 -0.20 12.46
CA ARG A 41 17.26 0.39 11.18
C ARG A 41 16.27 1.44 10.71
N ALA A 42 16.72 2.32 9.84
CA ALA A 42 15.82 3.14 9.05
C ALA A 42 15.08 2.29 8.01
N GLY A 43 13.88 2.73 7.65
CA GLY A 43 13.06 2.09 6.64
C GLY A 43 11.65 1.82 7.15
N GLN A 44 10.73 2.71 6.84
CA GLN A 44 9.28 2.47 6.86
C GLN A 44 8.74 2.53 5.42
N THR A 45 7.42 2.51 5.26
CA THR A 45 6.79 2.37 3.93
C THR A 45 7.34 3.32 2.86
N GLY A 46 7.43 4.62 3.16
CA GLY A 46 7.93 5.62 2.22
C GLY A 46 9.42 5.42 1.89
N ASP A 47 10.24 5.09 2.89
CA ASP A 47 11.65 4.76 2.69
C ASP A 47 11.83 3.55 1.76
N PHE A 48 11.01 2.51 1.92
CA PHE A 48 11.09 1.31 1.10
C PHE A 48 10.61 1.53 -0.33
N VAL A 49 9.52 2.28 -0.52
CA VAL A 49 9.09 2.69 -1.85
C VAL A 49 10.15 3.56 -2.51
N ALA A 50 10.73 4.53 -1.78
CA ALA A 50 11.77 5.41 -2.30
C ALA A 50 13.04 4.63 -2.70
N LEU A 51 13.44 3.67 -1.88
CA LEU A 51 14.55 2.76 -2.15
C LEU A 51 14.29 1.91 -3.40
N GLY A 52 13.11 1.28 -3.49
CA GLY A 52 12.74 0.45 -4.63
C GLY A 52 12.75 1.24 -5.94
N LEU A 53 12.11 2.42 -5.97
CA LEU A 53 12.07 3.27 -7.14
C LEU A 53 13.48 3.76 -7.55
N SER A 54 14.31 4.11 -6.57
CA SER A 54 15.69 4.56 -6.79
C SER A 54 16.58 3.43 -7.34
N ALA A 55 16.48 2.21 -6.78
CA ALA A 55 17.21 1.03 -7.24
C ALA A 55 16.82 0.62 -8.68
N LEU A 56 15.56 0.87 -9.07
CA LEU A 56 15.07 0.68 -10.43
C LEU A 56 15.48 1.83 -11.38
N GLY A 57 16.22 2.82 -10.88
CA GLY A 57 16.82 3.92 -11.65
C GLY A 57 15.86 5.06 -12.00
N LEU A 58 14.77 5.24 -11.23
CA LEU A 58 13.95 6.45 -11.30
C LEU A 58 14.57 7.57 -10.48
N ARG A 59 14.43 8.81 -10.93
CA ARG A 59 14.86 9.99 -10.15
C ARG A 59 13.86 10.23 -9.03
N THR A 60 14.13 9.64 -7.87
CA THR A 60 13.26 9.67 -6.71
C THR A 60 13.69 10.74 -5.71
N HIS A 61 12.72 11.46 -5.17
CA HIS A 61 12.92 12.42 -4.07
C HIS A 61 11.89 12.15 -2.98
N HIS A 62 12.32 12.14 -1.71
CA HIS A 62 11.47 11.85 -0.56
C HIS A 62 11.25 13.12 0.26
N LEU A 63 10.00 13.40 0.64
CA LEU A 63 9.59 14.49 1.52
C LEU A 63 8.89 13.90 2.74
N ASP A 64 9.40 14.16 3.94
CA ASP A 64 8.70 13.80 5.18
C ASP A 64 9.06 14.74 6.34
N MET A 65 8.34 14.61 7.44
CA MET A 65 8.63 15.22 8.72
C MET A 65 9.55 14.31 9.56
N ILE A 66 10.70 14.81 9.97
CA ILE A 66 11.75 14.06 10.68
C ILE A 66 12.14 14.81 11.96
N GLY A 67 12.36 14.06 13.04
CA GLY A 67 12.81 14.62 14.31
C GLY A 67 14.31 14.98 14.30
N ASP A 68 14.68 15.91 15.18
CA ASP A 68 16.09 16.15 15.52
C ASP A 68 16.51 15.20 16.65
N ASP A 69 16.66 13.92 16.30
CA ASP A 69 16.96 12.83 17.23
C ASP A 69 17.79 11.71 16.57
N PRO A 70 18.35 10.76 17.35
CA PRO A 70 19.16 9.68 16.80
C PRO A 70 18.42 8.78 15.79
N ALA A 71 17.09 8.69 15.89
CA ALA A 71 16.28 7.97 14.90
C ALA A 71 16.26 8.74 13.56
N GLY A 72 16.15 10.06 13.60
CA GLY A 72 16.27 10.93 12.43
C GLY A 72 17.65 10.84 11.78
N ASP A 73 18.72 10.69 12.58
CA ASP A 73 20.07 10.47 12.05
C ASP A 73 20.18 9.16 11.25
N LEU A 74 19.50 8.09 11.70
CA LEU A 74 19.42 6.84 10.94
C LEU A 74 18.70 7.04 9.60
N VAL A 75 17.58 7.77 9.58
CA VAL A 75 16.84 8.07 8.35
C VAL A 75 17.70 8.89 7.39
N ARG A 76 18.38 9.95 7.88
CA ARG A 76 19.30 10.77 7.08
C ARG A 76 20.46 9.95 6.54
N ALA A 77 21.03 9.05 7.35
CA ALA A 77 22.10 8.17 6.93
C ALA A 77 21.64 7.21 5.83
N PHE A 78 20.47 6.59 5.98
CA PHE A 78 19.89 5.73 4.96
C PHE A 78 19.74 6.44 3.61
N HIS A 79 19.17 7.64 3.60
CA HIS A 79 19.00 8.40 2.36
C HIS A 79 20.34 8.78 1.71
N ARG A 80 21.30 9.26 2.51
CA ARG A 80 22.64 9.61 2.02
C ARG A 80 23.36 8.40 1.44
N ASP A 81 23.36 7.28 2.16
CA ASP A 81 24.13 6.08 1.79
C ASP A 81 23.50 5.38 0.57
N ARG A 82 22.19 5.57 0.34
CA ARG A 82 21.47 5.07 -0.85
C ARG A 82 21.36 6.07 -1.99
N GLY A 83 21.83 7.30 -1.80
CA GLY A 83 21.74 8.36 -2.82
C GLY A 83 20.31 8.82 -3.13
N ILE A 84 19.39 8.67 -2.17
CA ILE A 84 17.99 9.10 -2.30
C ILE A 84 17.89 10.55 -1.84
N GLY A 85 17.35 11.44 -2.69
CA GLY A 85 17.11 12.83 -2.31
C GLY A 85 16.10 12.91 -1.16
N LEU A 86 16.41 13.70 -0.13
CA LEU A 86 15.54 13.90 1.03
C LEU A 86 15.30 15.39 1.26
N THR A 87 14.05 15.78 1.45
CA THR A 87 13.67 17.06 2.05
C THR A 87 12.95 16.76 3.35
N GLU A 88 13.51 17.29 4.44
CA GLU A 88 12.94 17.12 5.77
C GLU A 88 12.22 18.38 6.23
N VAL A 89 11.09 18.16 6.89
CA VAL A 89 10.37 19.16 7.67
C VAL A 89 10.54 18.78 9.15
N PRO A 90 10.74 19.71 10.08
CA PRO A 90 10.86 19.35 11.49
C PRO A 90 9.61 18.63 12.02
N LEU A 91 9.80 17.49 12.70
CA LEU A 91 8.77 16.80 13.47
C LEU A 91 9.06 16.96 14.98
N PRO A 92 8.39 17.89 15.68
CA PRO A 92 8.70 18.19 17.08
C PRO A 92 8.52 17.01 18.05
N GLY A 93 7.63 16.05 17.71
CA GLY A 93 7.43 14.83 18.50
C GLY A 93 8.58 13.81 18.42
N GLY A 94 9.55 14.05 17.54
CA GLY A 94 10.63 13.11 17.22
C GLY A 94 10.29 12.23 16.03
N THR A 95 11.30 11.57 15.47
CA THR A 95 11.18 10.71 14.29
C THR A 95 10.25 9.53 14.57
N ARG A 96 9.39 9.20 13.59
CA ARG A 96 8.47 8.07 13.70
C ARG A 96 9.24 6.77 13.86
N ARG A 97 8.66 5.86 14.65
CA ARG A 97 9.26 4.57 14.93
C ARG A 97 8.25 3.48 15.25
N ALA A 98 8.64 2.24 15.00
CA ALA A 98 7.89 1.07 15.42
C ALA A 98 8.80 0.00 16.02
N VAL A 99 8.20 -0.86 16.85
CA VAL A 99 8.80 -2.12 17.29
C VAL A 99 8.04 -3.27 16.62
N ASN A 100 8.75 -4.11 15.88
CA ASN A 100 8.17 -5.22 15.15
C ASN A 100 8.63 -6.54 15.79
N LEU A 101 7.67 -7.28 16.35
CA LEU A 101 7.90 -8.62 16.85
C LEU A 101 7.71 -9.62 15.70
N VAL A 102 8.69 -10.47 15.46
CA VAL A 102 8.68 -11.46 14.38
C VAL A 102 8.80 -12.86 14.97
N SER A 103 7.81 -13.73 14.75
CA SER A 103 7.84 -15.13 15.20
C SER A 103 8.53 -16.05 14.18
N PRO A 104 8.91 -17.29 14.56
CA PRO A 104 9.63 -18.21 13.67
C PRO A 104 8.84 -18.65 12.43
N ASP A 105 7.51 -18.55 12.48
CA ASP A 105 6.61 -18.79 11.34
C ASP A 105 6.48 -17.58 10.40
N GLY A 106 7.24 -16.50 10.65
CA GLY A 106 7.25 -15.28 9.84
C GLY A 106 6.10 -14.33 10.12
N ARG A 107 5.21 -14.63 11.07
CA ARG A 107 4.16 -13.68 11.47
C ARG A 107 4.78 -12.48 12.19
N ARG A 108 4.14 -11.32 12.01
CA ARG A 108 4.58 -10.05 12.58
C ARG A 108 3.48 -9.42 13.42
N LEU A 109 3.87 -8.82 14.53
CA LEU A 109 3.07 -7.87 15.30
C LEU A 109 3.84 -6.55 15.39
N SER A 110 3.24 -5.47 14.91
CA SER A 110 3.85 -4.14 14.88
C SER A 110 3.28 -3.25 15.98
N LEU A 111 4.16 -2.59 16.71
CA LEU A 111 3.85 -1.62 17.76
C LEU A 111 4.36 -0.25 17.29
N TYR A 112 3.45 0.58 16.77
CA TYR A 112 3.78 1.93 16.33
C TYR A 112 3.80 2.92 17.50
N ASP A 113 4.83 3.77 17.58
CA ASP A 113 4.90 4.84 18.57
C ASP A 113 4.10 6.05 18.09
N ASP A 114 2.79 6.03 18.35
CA ASP A 114 1.85 7.07 17.94
C ASP A 114 2.08 8.41 18.68
N SER A 115 2.90 8.45 19.73
CA SER A 115 3.22 9.70 20.43
C SER A 115 4.13 10.64 19.63
N ARG A 116 4.63 10.20 18.47
CA ARG A 116 5.59 10.95 17.63
C ARG A 116 4.93 11.93 16.67
N SER A 117 3.66 11.70 16.34
CA SER A 117 2.90 12.51 15.38
C SER A 117 1.61 13.01 16.01
N GLN A 118 1.10 14.10 15.46
CA GLN A 118 -0.20 14.68 15.82
C GLN A 118 -1.08 14.73 14.57
N GLU A 119 -2.39 14.61 14.76
CA GLU A 119 -3.35 14.77 13.65
C GLU A 119 -3.29 16.17 13.01
N SER A 120 -2.77 17.15 13.74
CA SER A 120 -2.54 18.54 13.33
C SER A 120 -1.23 18.77 12.58
N ASP A 121 -0.35 17.78 12.46
CA ASP A 121 0.91 17.92 11.74
C ASP A 121 0.68 18.15 10.24
N ARG A 122 1.46 19.05 9.63
CA ARG A 122 1.31 19.45 8.22
C ARG A 122 2.67 19.60 7.56
N LEU A 123 2.74 19.19 6.29
CA LEU A 123 3.80 19.62 5.39
C LEU A 123 3.50 21.06 4.91
N PRO A 124 4.49 21.96 4.82
CA PRO A 124 4.27 23.32 4.31
C PRO A 124 3.73 23.28 2.87
N GLU A 125 2.60 23.93 2.62
CA GLU A 125 1.91 23.85 1.31
C GLU A 125 2.79 24.34 0.14
N ASP A 126 3.49 25.46 0.33
CA ASP A 126 4.39 26.00 -0.70
C ASP A 126 5.54 25.04 -1.03
N LEU A 127 6.04 24.33 -0.01
CA LEU A 127 7.06 23.30 -0.20
C LEU A 127 6.51 22.13 -1.03
N VAL A 128 5.34 21.62 -0.67
CA VAL A 128 4.65 20.56 -1.43
C VAL A 128 4.44 21.00 -2.88
N ARG A 129 3.91 22.21 -3.11
CA ARG A 129 3.70 22.76 -4.47
C ARG A 129 5.01 22.87 -5.25
N SER A 130 6.08 23.33 -4.62
CA SER A 130 7.38 23.50 -5.28
C SER A 130 8.00 22.17 -5.73
N LEU A 131 7.90 21.13 -4.90
CA LEU A 131 8.40 19.79 -5.21
C LEU A 131 7.49 19.08 -6.22
N ALA A 132 6.18 19.28 -6.11
CA ALA A 132 5.21 18.77 -7.08
C ALA A 132 5.48 19.34 -8.48
N ALA A 133 5.67 20.65 -8.61
CA ALA A 133 5.89 21.32 -9.90
C ALA A 133 7.11 20.79 -10.69
N VAL A 134 8.05 20.11 -10.03
CA VAL A 134 9.23 19.51 -10.66
C VAL A 134 9.20 17.98 -10.69
N SER A 135 8.05 17.35 -10.42
CA SER A 135 7.87 15.89 -10.35
C SER A 135 6.80 15.41 -11.34
N ARG A 136 6.89 14.16 -11.81
CA ARG A 136 5.89 13.55 -12.73
C ARG A 136 4.77 12.82 -12.00
N HIS A 137 5.10 12.22 -10.86
CA HIS A 137 4.22 11.37 -10.08
C HIS A 137 4.49 11.58 -8.59
N ALA A 138 3.47 11.41 -7.75
CA ALA A 138 3.61 11.39 -6.30
C ALA A 138 3.16 10.03 -5.74
N HIS A 139 4.00 9.38 -4.93
CA HIS A 139 3.57 8.27 -4.08
C HIS A 139 3.37 8.81 -2.66
N VAL A 140 2.19 8.57 -2.09
CA VAL A 140 1.77 9.22 -0.85
C VAL A 140 1.49 8.14 0.20
N SER A 141 2.28 8.12 1.27
CA SER A 141 2.00 7.27 2.43
C SER A 141 0.84 7.83 3.26
N ILE A 142 0.08 6.93 3.89
CA ILE A 142 -1.13 7.24 4.65
C ILE A 142 -0.81 7.88 6.02
N THR A 143 -0.24 9.08 6.03
CA THR A 143 0.03 9.87 7.25
C THR A 143 -0.80 11.16 7.27
N HIS A 144 -1.13 11.67 8.47
CA HIS A 144 -1.90 12.92 8.60
C HIS A 144 -1.34 14.07 7.74
N PRO A 145 -0.04 14.44 7.80
CA PRO A 145 0.49 15.52 6.96
C PRO A 145 0.29 15.30 5.46
N CYS A 146 0.39 14.05 5.01
CA CYS A 146 0.21 13.67 3.62
C CYS A 146 -1.24 13.79 3.15
N ALA A 147 -2.23 13.51 4.01
CA ALA A 147 -3.64 13.72 3.69
C ALA A 147 -3.91 15.20 3.32
N PHE A 148 -3.30 16.13 4.06
CA PHE A 148 -3.43 17.57 3.79
C PHE A 148 -2.65 18.05 2.57
N ALA A 149 -1.70 17.26 2.06
CA ALA A 149 -0.91 17.57 0.87
C ALA A 149 -1.59 17.12 -0.44
N LEU A 150 -2.57 16.20 -0.37
CA LEU A 150 -3.27 15.69 -1.54
C LEU A 150 -3.86 16.79 -2.44
N PRO A 151 -4.54 17.84 -1.93
CA PRO A 151 -5.06 18.92 -2.77
C PRO A 151 -3.97 19.62 -3.59
N GLN A 152 -2.83 19.93 -2.97
CA GLN A 152 -1.72 20.63 -3.61
C GLN A 152 -1.07 19.78 -4.71
N LEU A 153 -0.92 18.47 -4.47
CA LEU A 153 -0.41 17.53 -5.49
C LEU A 153 -1.36 17.46 -6.70
N ARG A 154 -2.67 17.45 -6.45
CA ARG A 154 -3.71 17.42 -7.49
C ARG A 154 -3.76 18.70 -8.30
N GLU A 155 -3.71 19.85 -7.63
CA GLU A 155 -3.68 21.16 -8.28
C GLU A 155 -2.43 21.35 -9.15
N ALA A 156 -1.30 20.74 -8.77
CA ALA A 156 -0.08 20.70 -9.57
C ALA A 156 -0.16 19.73 -10.77
N GLY A 157 -1.23 18.95 -10.90
CA GLY A 157 -1.48 18.05 -12.03
C GLY A 157 -0.68 16.75 -11.99
N LEU A 158 -0.19 16.34 -10.81
CA LEU A 158 0.51 15.05 -10.67
C LEU A 158 -0.49 13.90 -10.72
N SER A 159 -0.04 12.79 -11.29
CA SER A 159 -0.63 11.50 -10.97
C SER A 159 -0.21 11.09 -9.56
N ILE A 160 -1.11 10.47 -8.81
CA ILE A 160 -0.92 10.11 -7.41
C ILE A 160 -1.11 8.61 -7.23
N SER A 161 -0.21 7.98 -6.49
CA SER A 161 -0.40 6.63 -5.95
C SER A 161 -0.37 6.62 -4.42
N THR A 162 -1.00 5.60 -3.83
CA THR A 162 -0.99 5.36 -2.38
C THR A 162 -1.04 3.85 -2.13
N ASP A 163 -0.42 3.40 -1.05
CA ASP A 163 -0.70 2.09 -0.46
C ASP A 163 -1.55 2.26 0.80
N LEU A 164 -2.68 1.56 0.85
CA LEU A 164 -3.61 1.57 1.98
C LEU A 164 -3.25 0.49 3.03
N HIS A 165 -2.17 -0.25 2.83
CA HIS A 165 -1.72 -1.32 3.71
C HIS A 165 -2.84 -2.33 3.99
N ASP A 166 -3.07 -2.69 5.25
CA ASP A 166 -4.06 -3.66 5.72
C ASP A 166 -5.43 -3.04 6.01
N TRP A 167 -5.83 -2.01 5.25
CA TRP A 167 -7.16 -1.42 5.41
C TRP A 167 -8.27 -2.47 5.32
N ASP A 168 -9.20 -2.43 6.27
CA ASP A 168 -10.38 -3.30 6.34
C ASP A 168 -11.51 -2.89 5.36
N GLY A 169 -11.38 -1.71 4.75
CA GLY A 169 -12.39 -1.13 3.87
C GLY A 169 -13.38 -0.19 4.59
N GLU A 170 -13.30 -0.04 5.91
CA GLU A 170 -14.28 0.70 6.70
C GLU A 170 -13.67 1.84 7.52
N ASN A 171 -12.39 1.75 7.89
CA ASN A 171 -11.74 2.82 8.68
C ASN A 171 -11.67 4.15 7.89
N PRO A 172 -12.32 5.24 8.36
CA PRO A 172 -12.39 6.52 7.65
C PRO A 172 -11.04 7.21 7.48
N TYR A 173 -10.02 6.85 8.27
CA TYR A 173 -8.66 7.36 8.13
C TYR A 173 -8.07 7.16 6.72
N HIS A 174 -8.44 6.07 6.05
CA HIS A 174 -7.91 5.70 4.74
C HIS A 174 -8.65 6.36 3.58
N GLU A 175 -9.90 6.81 3.80
CA GLU A 175 -10.78 7.34 2.75
C GLU A 175 -10.18 8.50 1.95
N PRO A 176 -9.50 9.50 2.57
CA PRO A 176 -8.86 10.58 1.82
C PRO A 176 -7.85 10.08 0.79
N PHE A 177 -7.16 8.97 1.07
CA PHE A 177 -6.16 8.38 0.20
C PHE A 177 -6.79 7.42 -0.82
N ALA A 178 -7.70 6.56 -0.35
CA ALA A 178 -8.43 5.61 -1.20
C ALA A 178 -9.19 6.32 -2.33
N HIS A 179 -9.84 7.44 -2.02
CA HIS A 179 -10.53 8.27 -3.00
C HIS A 179 -9.66 9.43 -3.52
N GLY A 180 -8.44 9.51 -2.98
CA GLY A 180 -7.39 10.50 -3.17
C GLY A 180 -6.54 10.32 -4.42
N ALA A 181 -6.22 9.06 -4.71
CA ALA A 181 -5.17 8.67 -5.64
C ALA A 181 -5.71 8.11 -6.97
N ASP A 182 -4.88 8.16 -8.01
CA ASP A 182 -5.14 7.58 -9.33
C ASP A 182 -4.75 6.09 -9.39
N ILE A 183 -3.78 5.67 -8.56
CA ILE A 183 -3.36 4.28 -8.40
C ILE A 183 -3.42 3.91 -6.92
N VAL A 184 -4.23 2.92 -6.57
CA VAL A 184 -4.43 2.53 -5.17
C VAL A 184 -3.96 1.10 -4.97
N PHE A 185 -2.98 0.89 -4.09
CA PHE A 185 -2.59 -0.42 -3.59
C PHE A 185 -3.29 -0.68 -2.25
N VAL A 186 -3.62 -1.94 -1.99
CA VAL A 186 -4.18 -2.40 -0.71
C VAL A 186 -3.83 -3.87 -0.51
N SER A 187 -3.61 -4.29 0.72
CA SER A 187 -3.50 -5.70 1.08
C SER A 187 -4.87 -6.35 1.15
N ALA A 188 -5.03 -7.52 0.54
CA ALA A 188 -6.26 -8.31 0.64
C ALA A 188 -6.45 -8.95 2.02
N THR A 189 -5.42 -8.97 2.89
CA THR A 189 -5.41 -9.72 4.15
C THR A 189 -6.55 -9.34 5.10
N ALA A 190 -6.89 -8.05 5.21
CA ALA A 190 -7.94 -7.56 6.09
C ALA A 190 -9.31 -7.39 5.40
N LEU A 191 -9.36 -7.59 4.08
CA LEU A 191 -10.58 -7.35 3.29
C LEU A 191 -11.49 -8.57 3.34
N ALA A 192 -12.71 -8.38 3.86
CA ALA A 192 -13.74 -9.42 3.85
C ALA A 192 -14.23 -9.75 2.43
N GLU A 193 -14.41 -8.73 1.58
CA GLU A 193 -14.82 -8.85 0.18
C GLU A 193 -13.88 -8.03 -0.73
N PRO A 194 -12.68 -8.54 -1.07
CA PRO A 194 -11.65 -7.76 -1.76
C PRO A 194 -12.14 -7.07 -3.03
N GLU A 195 -12.78 -7.81 -3.95
CA GLU A 195 -13.30 -7.25 -5.20
C GLU A 195 -14.33 -6.14 -4.97
N ARG A 196 -15.24 -6.33 -4.00
CA ARG A 196 -16.27 -5.33 -3.67
C ARG A 196 -15.62 -4.05 -3.15
N THR A 197 -14.62 -4.17 -2.28
CA THR A 197 -13.87 -3.01 -1.77
C THR A 197 -13.11 -2.31 -2.89
N MET A 198 -12.43 -3.04 -3.78
CA MET A 198 -11.75 -2.45 -4.93
C MET A 198 -12.71 -1.69 -5.84
N ARG A 199 -13.88 -2.26 -6.14
CA ARG A 199 -14.93 -1.58 -6.93
C ARG A 199 -15.43 -0.31 -6.25
N ARG A 200 -15.64 -0.35 -4.93
CA ARG A 200 -16.02 0.84 -4.15
C ARG A 200 -14.97 1.95 -4.23
N ILE A 201 -13.68 1.61 -4.17
CA ILE A 201 -12.58 2.57 -4.35
C ILE A 201 -12.65 3.22 -5.74
N LEU A 202 -12.81 2.41 -6.78
CA LEU A 202 -12.90 2.87 -8.18
C LEU A 202 -14.13 3.76 -8.43
N GLU A 203 -15.30 3.36 -7.91
CA GLU A 203 -16.58 4.04 -8.14
C GLU A 203 -16.72 5.37 -7.39
N ARG A 204 -16.17 5.46 -6.17
CA ARG A 204 -16.30 6.64 -5.31
C ARG A 204 -15.11 7.60 -5.40
N GLY A 205 -13.97 7.07 -5.81
CA GLY A 205 -12.71 7.80 -5.91
C GLY A 205 -12.41 8.29 -7.31
N ARG A 206 -11.12 8.60 -7.52
CA ARG A 206 -10.56 8.93 -8.83
C ARG A 206 -9.58 7.88 -9.34
N ALA A 207 -9.51 6.73 -8.66
CA ALA A 207 -8.60 5.67 -9.03
C ALA A 207 -8.91 5.22 -10.48
N GLU A 208 -7.87 5.10 -11.29
CA GLU A 208 -7.92 4.45 -12.59
C GLU A 208 -7.56 2.97 -12.47
N VAL A 209 -6.73 2.64 -11.47
CA VAL A 209 -6.26 1.29 -11.18
C VAL A 209 -6.29 1.06 -9.67
N VAL A 210 -6.90 -0.04 -9.25
CA VAL A 210 -6.86 -0.53 -7.87
C VAL A 210 -6.18 -1.89 -7.87
N ILE A 211 -5.19 -2.09 -7.02
CA ILE A 211 -4.44 -3.33 -6.89
C ILE A 211 -4.61 -3.88 -5.48
N ALA A 212 -5.10 -5.11 -5.37
CA ALA A 212 -5.16 -5.84 -4.11
C ALA A 212 -4.09 -6.93 -4.10
N THR A 213 -3.06 -6.79 -3.27
CA THR A 213 -2.00 -7.80 -3.13
C THR A 213 -2.40 -8.86 -2.11
N ALA A 214 -2.16 -10.12 -2.41
CA ALA A 214 -2.56 -11.28 -1.61
C ALA A 214 -1.38 -12.24 -1.34
N GLY A 215 -0.15 -11.71 -1.24
CA GLY A 215 1.04 -12.48 -0.92
C GLY A 215 1.27 -13.66 -1.87
N ALA A 216 1.32 -14.88 -1.34
CA ALA A 216 1.51 -16.11 -2.13
C ALA A 216 0.35 -16.41 -3.09
N GLU A 217 -0.82 -15.79 -2.89
CA GLU A 217 -1.96 -15.89 -3.82
C GLU A 217 -1.84 -14.89 -4.99
N GLY A 218 -0.82 -14.02 -5.02
CA GLY A 218 -0.58 -13.08 -6.10
C GLY A 218 -1.24 -11.73 -5.86
N ALA A 219 -1.84 -11.15 -6.89
CA ALA A 219 -2.53 -9.87 -6.81
C ALA A 219 -3.74 -9.81 -7.75
N SER A 220 -4.68 -8.93 -7.45
CA SER A 220 -5.81 -8.61 -8.31
C SER A 220 -5.70 -7.15 -8.77
N VAL A 221 -5.84 -6.91 -10.07
CA VAL A 221 -5.77 -5.59 -10.69
C VAL A 221 -7.13 -5.24 -11.26
N LEU A 222 -7.77 -4.20 -10.74
CA LEU A 222 -9.07 -3.71 -11.17
C LEU A 222 -8.92 -2.39 -11.91
N THR A 223 -9.57 -2.30 -13.07
CA THR A 223 -9.77 -1.05 -13.82
C THR A 223 -11.22 -0.95 -14.28
N ALA A 224 -11.56 0.13 -15.00
CA ALA A 224 -12.85 0.26 -15.67
C ALA A 224 -13.13 -0.88 -16.68
N ASP A 225 -12.08 -1.48 -17.25
CA ASP A 225 -12.20 -2.56 -18.24
C ASP A 225 -12.46 -3.94 -17.60
N GLY A 226 -12.23 -4.06 -16.29
CA GLY A 226 -12.49 -5.29 -15.53
C GLY A 226 -11.41 -5.64 -14.52
N LEU A 227 -11.56 -6.83 -13.96
CA LEU A 227 -10.67 -7.41 -12.94
C LEU A 227 -9.79 -8.48 -13.59
N VAL A 228 -8.48 -8.38 -13.37
CA VAL A 228 -7.49 -9.37 -13.78
C VAL A 228 -6.75 -9.89 -12.56
N HIS A 229 -6.56 -11.20 -12.50
CA HIS A 229 -5.72 -11.83 -11.49
C HIS A 229 -4.31 -12.04 -12.03
N VAL A 230 -3.32 -11.70 -11.20
CA VAL A 230 -1.89 -11.78 -11.50
C VAL A 230 -1.28 -12.79 -10.52
N PRO A 231 -0.75 -13.93 -11.02
CA PRO A 231 -0.15 -14.93 -10.16
C PRO A 231 1.04 -14.41 -9.35
N ALA A 232 1.29 -15.00 -8.18
CA ALA A 232 2.50 -14.74 -7.43
C ALA A 232 3.74 -15.21 -8.22
N VAL A 233 4.83 -14.47 -8.08
CA VAL A 233 6.14 -14.87 -8.61
C VAL A 233 6.89 -15.61 -7.52
N THR A 234 7.41 -16.81 -7.84
CA THR A 234 8.30 -17.52 -6.92
C THR A 234 9.66 -16.80 -6.87
N PRO A 235 10.14 -16.41 -5.68
CA PRO A 235 11.44 -15.76 -5.56
C PRO A 235 12.58 -16.70 -5.93
N ARG A 236 13.68 -16.11 -6.42
CA ARG A 236 14.89 -16.86 -6.82
C ARG A 236 15.71 -17.38 -5.61
N ALA A 237 15.50 -16.81 -4.44
CA ALA A 237 16.08 -17.24 -3.17
C ALA A 237 14.97 -17.60 -2.17
N PRO A 238 15.28 -18.34 -1.10
CA PRO A 238 14.29 -18.68 -0.07
C PRO A 238 13.63 -17.43 0.51
N VAL A 239 12.34 -17.54 0.80
CA VAL A 239 11.63 -16.51 1.56
C VAL A 239 12.19 -16.47 2.98
N VAL A 240 12.62 -15.28 3.40
CA VAL A 240 13.19 -15.01 4.73
C VAL A 240 12.23 -14.16 5.55
N ASP A 241 11.66 -13.10 4.97
CA ASP A 241 10.76 -12.17 5.65
C ASP A 241 9.88 -11.46 4.61
N SER A 242 8.58 -11.28 4.84
CA SER A 242 7.68 -10.60 3.89
C SER A 242 7.59 -9.08 4.08
N ASN A 243 8.31 -8.51 5.04
CA ASN A 243 8.30 -7.08 5.32
C ASN A 243 8.78 -6.25 4.12
N GLY A 244 8.02 -5.21 3.77
CA GLY A 244 8.31 -4.37 2.61
C GLY A 244 7.98 -4.99 1.26
N ALA A 245 7.41 -6.21 1.20
CA ALA A 245 7.00 -6.82 -0.07
C ALA A 245 5.91 -6.01 -0.79
N GLY A 246 4.97 -5.40 -0.05
CA GLY A 246 3.97 -4.48 -0.59
C GLY A 246 4.60 -3.20 -1.14
N ASP A 247 5.51 -2.57 -0.38
CA ASP A 247 6.25 -1.39 -0.81
C ASP A 247 7.08 -1.66 -2.08
N ALA A 248 7.77 -2.80 -2.12
CA ALA A 248 8.54 -3.24 -3.29
C ALA A 248 7.63 -3.55 -4.49
N PHE A 249 6.45 -4.15 -4.25
CA PHE A 249 5.44 -4.34 -5.30
C PHE A 249 4.99 -2.99 -5.88
N ALA A 250 4.64 -2.03 -5.02
CA ALA A 250 4.25 -0.69 -5.44
C ALA A 250 5.37 -0.02 -6.26
N ALA A 251 6.62 -0.09 -5.80
CA ALA A 251 7.77 0.44 -6.53
C ALA A 251 7.95 -0.21 -7.91
N GLY A 252 7.88 -1.54 -8.00
CA GLY A 252 7.99 -2.28 -9.26
C GLY A 252 6.84 -2.00 -10.22
N PHE A 253 5.63 -1.84 -9.71
CA PHE A 253 4.45 -1.47 -10.52
C PHE A 253 4.59 -0.05 -11.07
N LEU A 254 4.95 0.92 -10.22
CA LEU A 254 5.14 2.31 -10.60
C LEU A 254 6.29 2.48 -11.59
N PHE A 255 7.36 1.68 -11.47
CA PHE A 255 8.41 1.63 -12.47
C PHE A 255 7.88 1.26 -13.85
N GLY A 256 7.11 0.17 -13.98
CA GLY A 256 6.46 -0.21 -15.23
C GLY A 256 5.57 0.91 -15.77
N ARG A 257 4.73 1.49 -14.91
CA ARG A 257 3.78 2.54 -15.31
C ARG A 257 4.48 3.79 -15.83
N LEU A 258 5.56 4.23 -15.17
CA LEU A 258 6.29 5.45 -15.52
C LEU A 258 7.26 5.29 -16.68
N THR A 259 7.57 4.05 -17.05
CA THR A 259 8.33 3.68 -18.25
C THR A 259 7.45 3.35 -19.46
N GLY A 260 6.11 3.36 -19.28
CA GLY A 260 5.15 3.22 -20.37
C GLY A 260 4.77 1.78 -20.70
N GLU A 261 5.00 0.85 -19.79
CA GLU A 261 4.57 -0.54 -19.92
C GLU A 261 3.04 -0.67 -19.76
N ASP A 262 2.48 -1.76 -20.30
CA ASP A 262 1.07 -2.11 -20.09
C ASP A 262 0.82 -2.59 -18.65
N LEU A 263 -0.46 -2.70 -18.27
CA LEU A 263 -0.84 -3.05 -16.89
C LEU A 263 -0.41 -4.46 -16.48
N ASP A 264 -0.42 -5.42 -17.42
CA ASP A 264 -0.01 -6.79 -17.15
C ASP A 264 1.49 -6.82 -16.80
N ARG A 265 2.31 -6.08 -17.56
CA ARG A 265 3.74 -5.92 -17.28
C ARG A 265 4.01 -5.11 -16.01
N CYS A 266 3.23 -4.07 -15.72
CA CYS A 266 3.33 -3.33 -14.46
C CYS A 266 3.07 -4.25 -13.26
N ALA A 267 2.03 -5.08 -13.33
CA ALA A 267 1.70 -6.00 -12.26
C ALA A 267 2.75 -7.12 -12.11
N LEU A 268 3.29 -7.61 -13.21
CA LEU A 268 4.40 -8.57 -13.19
C LEU A 268 5.65 -7.99 -12.55
N THR A 269 6.07 -6.77 -12.92
CA THR A 269 7.25 -6.14 -12.32
C THR A 269 7.04 -5.86 -10.83
N GLY A 270 5.81 -5.47 -10.43
CA GLY A 270 5.43 -5.41 -9.03
C GLY A 270 5.59 -6.76 -8.33
N ALA A 271 5.04 -7.83 -8.89
CA ALA A 271 5.11 -9.17 -8.31
C ALA A 271 6.57 -9.67 -8.17
N VAL A 272 7.42 -9.41 -9.16
CA VAL A 272 8.85 -9.75 -9.12
C VAL A 272 9.57 -8.96 -8.01
N ALA A 273 9.34 -7.66 -7.91
CA ALA A 273 9.97 -6.82 -6.88
C ALA A 273 9.52 -7.21 -5.47
N GLY A 274 8.22 -7.47 -5.27
CA GLY A 274 7.68 -7.99 -4.01
C GLY A 274 8.26 -9.35 -3.64
N ALA A 275 8.36 -10.28 -4.60
CA ALA A 275 8.98 -11.58 -4.39
C ALA A 275 10.46 -11.45 -4.00
N TYR A 276 11.21 -10.56 -4.64
CA TYR A 276 12.61 -10.30 -4.26
C TYR A 276 12.71 -9.77 -2.83
N ALA A 277 11.88 -8.80 -2.45
CA ALA A 277 11.87 -8.25 -1.09
C ALA A 277 11.63 -9.34 -0.04
N CYS A 278 10.81 -10.35 -0.37
CA CYS A 278 10.60 -11.51 0.51
C CYS A 278 11.87 -12.32 0.84
N THR A 279 12.96 -12.14 0.09
CA THR A 279 14.25 -12.82 0.29
C THR A 279 15.23 -12.02 1.15
N VAL A 280 14.88 -10.77 1.46
CA VAL A 280 15.68 -9.86 2.26
C VAL A 280 15.23 -9.95 3.71
N PRO A 281 16.11 -10.17 4.69
CA PRO A 281 15.72 -10.20 6.10
C PRO A 281 15.22 -8.82 6.53
N ALA A 282 14.21 -8.75 7.41
CA ALA A 282 13.67 -7.47 7.88
C ALA A 282 14.66 -6.58 8.65
N THR A 283 15.83 -7.10 9.03
CA THR A 283 16.92 -6.33 9.62
C THR A 283 17.78 -5.59 8.61
N ALA A 284 17.65 -5.93 7.33
CA ALA A 284 18.28 -5.23 6.22
C ALA A 284 17.23 -4.46 5.42
N SER A 285 17.73 -3.54 4.60
CA SER A 285 16.93 -2.85 3.58
C SER A 285 17.64 -3.07 2.25
N ASP A 286 17.05 -3.82 1.32
CA ASP A 286 17.62 -4.01 -0.02
C ASP A 286 16.49 -4.05 -1.05
N ALA A 287 16.81 -3.72 -2.29
CA ALA A 287 15.84 -3.68 -3.37
C ALA A 287 16.45 -4.23 -4.66
N ILE A 288 15.62 -4.91 -5.43
CA ILE A 288 16.04 -5.42 -6.74
C ILE A 288 16.41 -4.25 -7.64
N ASP A 289 17.57 -4.34 -8.28
CA ASP A 289 17.97 -3.34 -9.27
C ASP A 289 17.22 -3.54 -10.60
N ARG A 290 17.34 -2.57 -11.51
CA ARG A 290 16.67 -2.62 -12.82
C ARG A 290 17.04 -3.88 -13.62
N ALA A 291 18.31 -4.29 -13.61
CA ALA A 291 18.78 -5.40 -14.42
C ALA A 291 18.20 -6.72 -13.91
N GLY A 292 18.26 -6.94 -12.60
CA GLY A 292 17.66 -8.08 -11.92
C GLY A 292 16.15 -8.14 -12.12
N LEU A 293 15.46 -7.00 -12.04
CA LEU A 293 14.02 -6.93 -12.29
C LEU A 293 13.66 -7.40 -13.70
N VAL A 294 14.34 -6.87 -14.72
CA VAL A 294 14.10 -7.23 -16.13
C VAL A 294 14.38 -8.71 -16.37
N GLU A 295 15.48 -9.23 -15.83
CA GLU A 295 15.85 -10.64 -15.98
C GLU A 295 14.84 -11.58 -15.29
N ALA A 296 14.40 -11.23 -14.08
CA ALA A 296 13.43 -12.02 -13.33
C ALA A 296 12.03 -11.96 -13.95
N ALA A 297 11.60 -10.80 -14.47
CA ALA A 297 10.34 -10.67 -15.20
C ALA A 297 10.34 -11.50 -16.50
N ALA A 298 11.44 -11.49 -17.26
CA ALA A 298 11.56 -12.33 -18.46
C ALA A 298 11.46 -13.83 -18.13
N ALA A 299 12.12 -14.27 -17.05
CA ALA A 299 12.07 -15.66 -16.59
C ALA A 299 10.66 -16.08 -16.14
N ALA A 300 9.93 -15.19 -15.45
CA ALA A 300 8.57 -15.46 -15.01
C ALA A 300 7.60 -15.64 -16.19
N LEU A 301 7.74 -14.82 -17.26
CA LEU A 301 6.94 -14.97 -18.48
C LEU A 301 7.19 -16.30 -19.20
N THR A 302 8.44 -16.76 -19.24
CA THR A 302 8.76 -18.07 -19.84
C THR A 302 8.16 -19.23 -19.03
N ALA A 303 8.21 -19.16 -17.70
CA ALA A 303 7.63 -20.18 -16.83
C ALA A 303 6.10 -20.25 -16.95
N ASP A 304 5.43 -19.10 -17.11
CA ASP A 304 3.97 -19.06 -17.29
C ASP A 304 3.55 -19.52 -18.70
N ALA A 305 4.36 -19.26 -19.74
CA ALA A 305 4.11 -19.80 -21.08
C ALA A 305 4.15 -21.34 -21.10
N ASP A 306 5.03 -21.94 -20.28
CA ASP A 306 5.12 -23.40 -20.13
C ASP A 306 3.99 -23.97 -19.22
N GLY A 307 3.28 -23.14 -18.45
CA GLY A 307 2.21 -23.51 -17.51
C GLY A 307 0.78 -23.02 -17.83
N ALA A 308 0.63 -22.16 -18.84
CA ALA A 308 -0.55 -21.43 -19.31
C ALA A 308 -1.90 -21.60 -18.55
N ARG A 309 -2.19 -20.72 -17.58
CA ARG A 309 -3.56 -20.26 -17.23
C ARG A 309 -3.58 -18.84 -16.63
N VAL A 310 -3.61 -17.80 -17.46
CA VAL A 310 -4.21 -16.51 -17.06
C VAL A 310 -5.73 -16.64 -17.20
N ARG A 311 -6.46 -16.71 -16.09
CA ARG A 311 -7.92 -16.69 -16.10
C ARG A 311 -8.42 -15.25 -16.05
N ARG A 312 -8.89 -14.70 -17.18
CA ARG A 312 -9.79 -13.54 -17.14
C ARG A 312 -11.08 -13.97 -16.48
N VAL A 313 -11.41 -13.40 -15.33
CA VAL A 313 -12.76 -13.51 -14.75
C VAL A 313 -13.61 -12.44 -15.43
N THR A 314 -14.20 -12.78 -16.58
CA THR A 314 -15.20 -11.92 -17.22
C THR A 314 -16.57 -12.25 -16.64
N ASP A 315 -17.05 -11.46 -15.67
CA ASP A 315 -18.45 -11.55 -15.27
C ASP A 315 -19.33 -10.78 -16.26
N ARG A 316 -20.06 -11.54 -17.08
CA ARG A 316 -21.29 -11.06 -17.72
C ARG A 316 -22.38 -11.02 -16.64
N ALA A 317 -22.86 -9.84 -16.31
CA ALA A 317 -24.06 -9.68 -15.51
C ALA A 317 -25.24 -10.48 -16.11
N PRO A 318 -26.03 -11.21 -15.31
CA PRO A 318 -27.26 -11.81 -15.80
C PRO A 318 -28.27 -10.69 -16.07
N SER A 319 -28.67 -10.53 -17.33
CA SER A 319 -29.75 -9.62 -17.71
C SER A 319 -31.05 -10.08 -17.06
N ALA A 320 -31.56 -9.30 -16.11
CA ALA A 320 -32.90 -9.47 -15.58
C ALA A 320 -33.92 -9.10 -16.68
N HIS A 321 -34.51 -10.11 -17.32
CA HIS A 321 -35.72 -9.94 -18.11
C HIS A 321 -36.90 -9.65 -17.17
N LEU A 322 -37.26 -8.37 -17.03
CA LEU A 322 -38.58 -7.96 -16.55
C LEU A 322 -39.59 -8.11 -17.69
N GLY A 323 -40.21 -9.29 -17.75
CA GLY A 323 -41.40 -9.55 -18.56
C GLY A 323 -42.65 -9.02 -17.84
N ALA A 324 -43.34 -8.09 -18.47
CA ALA A 324 -44.61 -7.54 -18.00
C ALA A 324 -45.77 -8.54 -18.11
N GLY A 325 -46.65 -8.51 -17.10
CA GLY A 325 -48.08 -8.82 -17.25
C GLY A 325 -48.58 -10.11 -16.57
N ARG A 326 -49.43 -9.98 -15.53
CA ARG A 326 -50.89 -9.94 -15.70
C ARG A 326 -51.60 -9.76 -14.35
N ILE A 327 -52.55 -8.85 -14.38
CA ILE A 327 -53.55 -8.54 -13.35
C ILE A 327 -54.55 -9.70 -13.25
N ILE A 328 -54.78 -10.25 -12.05
CA ILE A 328 -56.04 -10.94 -11.72
C ILE A 328 -56.52 -10.49 -10.33
N ARG A 329 -57.69 -9.84 -10.34
CA ARG A 329 -58.51 -9.46 -9.18
C ARG A 329 -59.12 -10.70 -8.50
N ARG A 330 -59.24 -10.66 -7.17
CA ARG A 330 -60.32 -11.20 -6.29
C ARG A 330 -59.73 -11.22 -4.86
N GLY A 331 -60.36 -10.79 -3.77
CA GLY A 331 -61.62 -10.13 -3.46
C GLY A 331 -61.55 -9.81 -1.95
N ARG A 332 -62.07 -8.65 -1.54
CA ARG A 332 -62.32 -8.30 -0.13
C ARG A 332 -63.50 -9.16 0.39
N PRO A 333 -63.66 -9.41 1.71
CA PRO A 333 -63.99 -8.32 2.64
C PRO A 333 -63.59 -8.45 4.13
N ARG A 334 -63.53 -7.26 4.78
CA ARG A 334 -63.98 -6.92 6.16
C ARG A 334 -63.29 -7.68 7.32
N SER A 335 -63.06 -7.13 8.51
CA SER A 335 -63.25 -5.85 9.19
C SER A 335 -62.73 -6.10 10.61
N GLY A 336 -62.08 -5.12 11.25
CA GLY A 336 -61.73 -5.27 12.67
C GLY A 336 -60.85 -4.14 13.18
N ARG A 337 -61.47 -3.03 13.55
CA ARG A 337 -60.88 -1.97 14.39
C ARG A 337 -60.98 -2.39 15.85
N THR A 338 -59.89 -2.24 16.59
CA THR A 338 -59.72 -1.73 17.97
C THR A 338 -58.22 -1.90 18.27
N GLY A 339 -57.43 -0.98 18.80
CA GLY A 339 -57.66 0.19 19.62
C GLY A 339 -56.64 0.10 20.76
N THR A 340 -55.77 1.13 20.91
CA THR A 340 -55.06 1.58 22.14
C THR A 340 -54.20 0.54 22.90
N SER A 341 -52.96 0.76 23.33
CA SER A 341 -52.39 1.89 24.09
C SER A 341 -50.86 1.75 24.20
N ARG A 342 -50.16 2.88 24.34
CA ARG A 342 -48.77 3.03 24.84
C ARG A 342 -48.70 2.67 26.36
N PRO A 343 -47.59 2.96 27.07
CA PRO A 343 -46.23 2.41 27.02
C PRO A 343 -45.80 1.89 28.43
N CYS A 344 -44.62 1.27 28.58
CA CYS A 344 -43.82 1.49 29.79
C CYS A 344 -42.36 1.01 29.65
N THR A 345 -41.53 1.81 30.28
CA THR A 345 -40.09 1.74 30.56
C THR A 345 -39.65 0.53 31.38
N SER A 346 -38.46 0.01 31.08
CA SER A 346 -37.32 -0.16 32.01
C SER A 346 -36.08 -0.50 31.21
#